data_AF-W7Y7V0-F1
#
_entry.id   AF-W7Y7V0-F1
#
_cell.length_a   1.000
_cell.length_b   1.000
_cell.length_c   1.000
_cell.angle_alpha   90.00
_cell.angle_beta   90.00
_cell.angle_gamma   90.00
#
_symmetry.space_group_name_H-M   'P 1'
#
loop_
_entity.id
_entity.type
_entity.pdbx_description
1 polymer ?
#
loop_
_entity_poly.entity_id
_entity_poly.type
_entity_poly.pdbx_seq_one_letter_code
_entity_poly.pdbx_strand_id
1 'polypeptide(L)'
;MHKKLSVQHKISDWLPTTAKEVKERGWDELDVILFSGDAYIDHPSFGAAVIGRIIEAEGLKVAIVPQPNWRDDLRDFKKLGIPRLFFGVTAGSMDSMVNHYTANKRLRSDDAYTPGGKAGFRPDYASYEYTRILKKLYPDVPVLIGGIEASLRRVTHYDYWNDQLMPGILESTKADLLVYGMGEKPLKQIIHLMDKGVPFKSLTTIPQTAFLHEGEELPKNKNWKDLELASHEECLKDKVKYARNFRHVEEESNRWQAARLIQPVGKHKIVINPPFPPMSSKELDASFDLPYTRLPHPKYNKKGIIPAFEMIKFSVNMHRGCFGGCSFCTISAHQGKFIASRSEKSILKEVRAITQMPDFKGYISDLGAPAPTCIRWRVKT
;
A
#
# COMPACT_ATOMS: atom_id res chain seq x y z
N MET A 1 -11.40 -35.36 -21.88
CA MET A 1 -11.84 -33.97 -22.13
C MET A 1 -12.57 -33.44 -20.89
N HIS A 2 -11.86 -32.83 -19.95
CA HIS A 2 -12.52 -32.12 -18.85
C HIS A 2 -13.02 -30.77 -19.38
N LYS A 3 -14.34 -30.59 -19.49
CA LYS A 3 -14.96 -29.28 -19.69
C LYS A 3 -14.45 -28.37 -18.58
N LYS A 4 -13.58 -27.39 -18.90
CA LYS A 4 -13.21 -26.33 -17.97
C LYS A 4 -14.50 -25.57 -17.63
N LEU A 5 -14.98 -25.71 -16.39
CA LEU A 5 -16.03 -24.86 -15.84
C LEU A 5 -15.46 -23.44 -15.77
N SER A 6 -15.81 -22.58 -16.71
CA SER A 6 -15.48 -21.15 -16.61
C SER A 6 -16.35 -20.54 -15.51
N VAL A 7 -15.74 -20.10 -14.41
CA VAL A 7 -16.44 -19.32 -13.39
C VAL A 7 -16.96 -18.05 -14.05
N GLN A 8 -18.28 -17.89 -14.11
CA GLN A 8 -18.90 -16.71 -14.70
C GLN A 8 -19.02 -15.62 -13.62
N HIS A 9 -18.17 -14.61 -13.71
CA HIS A 9 -18.16 -13.51 -12.74
C HIS A 9 -19.29 -12.50 -12.99
N LYS A 10 -19.88 -11.99 -11.90
CA LYS A 10 -20.82 -10.86 -11.91
C LYS A 10 -20.10 -9.59 -11.46
N ILE A 11 -20.58 -8.42 -11.87
CA ILE A 11 -19.95 -7.13 -11.47
C ILE A 11 -19.82 -6.97 -9.96
N SER A 12 -20.79 -7.51 -9.21
CA SER A 12 -20.80 -7.55 -7.74
C SER A 12 -19.64 -8.34 -7.13
N ASP A 13 -18.95 -9.18 -7.90
CA ASP A 13 -17.81 -9.93 -7.41
C ASP A 13 -16.62 -9.00 -7.14
N TRP A 14 -16.50 -7.87 -7.85
CA TRP A 14 -15.47 -6.83 -7.63
C TRP A 14 -15.93 -5.79 -6.60
N LEU A 15 -14.97 -5.17 -5.92
CA LEU A 15 -15.26 -3.97 -5.11
C LEU A 15 -15.79 -2.83 -6.00
N PRO A 16 -16.79 -2.08 -5.53
CA PRO A 16 -17.41 -1.04 -6.35
C PRO A 16 -16.44 0.11 -6.63
N THR A 17 -16.54 0.65 -7.84
CA THR A 17 -15.77 1.80 -8.33
C THR A 17 -16.64 2.98 -8.76
N THR A 18 -17.96 2.80 -8.76
CA THR A 18 -18.95 3.80 -9.15
C THR A 18 -20.14 3.86 -8.19
N ALA A 19 -20.81 5.01 -8.10
CA ALA A 19 -22.01 5.17 -7.28
C ALA A 19 -23.14 4.21 -7.70
N LYS A 20 -23.19 3.81 -8.97
CA LYS A 20 -24.15 2.81 -9.45
C LYS A 20 -23.87 1.43 -8.84
N GLU A 21 -22.62 0.98 -8.87
CA GLU A 21 -22.21 -0.31 -8.27
C GLU A 21 -22.41 -0.33 -6.76
N VAL A 22 -22.21 0.81 -6.08
CA VAL A 22 -22.53 0.97 -4.64
C VAL A 22 -24.02 0.80 -4.39
N LYS A 23 -24.88 1.44 -5.19
CA LYS A 23 -26.35 1.29 -5.10
C LYS A 23 -26.82 -0.12 -5.42
N GLU A 24 -26.21 -0.80 -6.40
CA GLU A 24 -26.51 -2.20 -6.74
C GLU A 24 -26.22 -3.17 -5.56
N ARG A 25 -25.33 -2.78 -4.65
CA ARG A 25 -25.07 -3.51 -3.39
C ARG A 25 -26.03 -3.13 -2.25
N GLY A 26 -26.96 -2.20 -2.47
CA GLY A 26 -27.88 -1.70 -1.44
C GLY A 26 -27.18 -0.87 -0.37
N TRP A 27 -26.08 -0.20 -0.72
CA TRP A 27 -25.31 0.61 0.22
C TRP A 27 -25.66 2.09 0.05
N ASP A 28 -26.19 2.71 1.11
CA ASP A 28 -26.47 4.15 1.13
C ASP A 28 -25.25 4.99 1.56
N GLU A 29 -24.33 4.36 2.29
CA GLU A 29 -23.11 4.98 2.83
C GLU A 29 -21.93 4.00 2.70
N LEU A 30 -20.73 4.54 2.45
CA LEU A 30 -19.47 3.81 2.44
C LEU A 30 -18.71 4.06 3.75
N ASP A 31 -18.10 3.02 4.30
CA ASP A 31 -17.23 3.14 5.46
C ASP A 31 -15.85 3.68 5.09
N VAL A 32 -15.31 3.21 3.96
CA VAL A 32 -13.97 3.58 3.48
C VAL A 32 -14.00 3.78 1.96
N ILE A 33 -13.32 4.82 1.49
CA ILE A 33 -13.07 5.04 0.05
C ILE A 33 -11.57 5.04 -0.19
N LEU A 34 -11.09 4.14 -1.06
CA LEU A 34 -9.69 3.99 -1.42
C LEU A 34 -9.39 4.71 -2.74
N PHE A 35 -8.39 5.58 -2.76
CA PHE A 35 -7.84 6.19 -3.96
C PHE A 35 -6.51 5.52 -4.33
N SER A 36 -6.39 5.07 -5.57
CA SER A 36 -5.22 4.34 -6.08
C SER A 36 -4.71 4.97 -7.37
N GLY A 37 -3.39 5.10 -7.51
CA GLY A 37 -2.74 5.47 -8.77
C GLY A 37 -2.73 4.37 -9.85
N ASP A 38 -3.08 3.14 -9.49
CA ASP A 38 -3.20 2.01 -10.44
C ASP A 38 -4.65 1.84 -10.93
N ALA A 39 -4.81 1.26 -12.12
CA ALA A 39 -6.07 0.64 -12.49
C ALA A 39 -6.46 -0.47 -11.48
N TYR A 40 -7.75 -0.59 -11.19
CA TYR A 40 -8.23 -1.63 -10.28
C TYR A 40 -8.17 -3.03 -10.91
N ILE A 41 -7.19 -3.82 -10.45
CA ILE A 41 -7.07 -5.25 -10.73
C ILE A 41 -7.29 -5.97 -9.42
N ASP A 42 -8.33 -6.80 -9.36
CA ASP A 42 -8.73 -7.48 -8.15
C ASP A 42 -7.93 -8.78 -7.96
N HIS A 43 -6.67 -8.64 -7.59
CA HIS A 43 -5.69 -9.71 -7.52
C HIS A 43 -4.79 -9.54 -6.28
N PRO A 44 -4.35 -10.64 -5.63
CA PRO A 44 -3.53 -10.58 -4.40
C PRO A 44 -2.13 -9.95 -4.55
N SER A 45 -1.77 -9.49 -5.75
CA SER A 45 -0.50 -8.82 -6.05
C SER A 45 -0.64 -7.29 -6.10
N PHE A 46 -1.86 -6.76 -6.01
CA PHE A 46 -2.13 -5.33 -6.08
C PHE A 46 -2.56 -4.83 -4.70
N GLY A 47 -1.75 -3.95 -4.11
CA GLY A 47 -1.95 -3.50 -2.73
C GLY A 47 -3.34 -2.91 -2.48
N ALA A 48 -3.87 -2.09 -3.40
CA ALA A 48 -5.20 -1.51 -3.25
C ALA A 48 -6.32 -2.57 -3.22
N ALA A 49 -6.19 -3.65 -3.99
CA ALA A 49 -7.14 -4.76 -3.97
C ALA A 49 -7.03 -5.56 -2.67
N VAL A 50 -5.82 -5.87 -2.21
CA VAL A 50 -5.58 -6.59 -0.95
C VAL A 50 -6.17 -5.81 0.22
N ILE A 51 -5.88 -4.51 0.32
CA ILE A 51 -6.39 -3.64 1.36
C ILE A 51 -7.92 -3.52 1.29
N GLY A 52 -8.48 -3.33 0.09
CA GLY A 52 -9.93 -3.30 -0.11
C GLY A 52 -10.62 -4.60 0.31
N ARG A 53 -10.08 -5.76 -0.07
CA ARG A 53 -10.65 -7.06 0.32
C ARG A 53 -10.54 -7.34 1.81
N ILE A 54 -9.51 -6.84 2.46
CA ILE A 54 -9.41 -6.93 3.92
C ILE A 54 -10.48 -6.08 4.57
N ILE A 55 -10.67 -4.84 4.12
CA ILE A 55 -11.74 -3.96 4.65
C ILE A 55 -13.12 -4.63 4.47
N GLU A 56 -13.40 -5.18 3.28
CA GLU A 56 -14.64 -5.92 3.02
C GLU A 56 -14.79 -7.16 3.93
N ALA A 57 -13.70 -7.89 4.17
CA ALA A 57 -13.70 -9.06 5.06
C ALA A 57 -13.87 -8.72 6.55
N GLU A 58 -13.53 -7.49 6.96
CA GLU A 58 -13.84 -6.95 8.29
C GLU A 58 -15.30 -6.43 8.38
N GLY A 59 -16.12 -6.66 7.34
CA GLY A 59 -17.55 -6.32 7.32
C GLY A 59 -17.86 -4.89 6.91
N LEU A 60 -16.86 -4.13 6.46
CA LEU A 60 -17.03 -2.73 6.07
C LEU A 60 -17.35 -2.57 4.58
N LYS A 61 -18.16 -1.55 4.27
CA LYS A 61 -18.54 -1.12 2.92
C LYS A 61 -17.41 -0.27 2.34
N VAL A 62 -16.70 -0.81 1.36
CA VAL A 62 -15.54 -0.16 0.76
C VAL A 62 -15.69 0.00 -0.74
N ALA A 63 -15.20 1.12 -1.27
CA ALA A 63 -15.10 1.36 -2.69
C ALA A 63 -13.68 1.76 -3.08
N ILE A 64 -13.32 1.54 -4.35
CA ILE A 64 -12.02 1.93 -4.92
C ILE A 64 -12.26 2.96 -6.03
N VAL A 65 -11.58 4.09 -5.95
CA VAL A 65 -11.43 5.08 -7.02
C VAL A 65 -10.05 4.88 -7.66
N PRO A 66 -9.96 4.06 -8.74
CA PRO A 66 -8.70 3.86 -9.45
C PRO A 66 -8.47 5.01 -10.43
N GLN A 67 -7.24 5.53 -10.45
CA GLN A 67 -6.75 6.58 -11.35
C GLN A 67 -7.71 7.78 -11.43
N PRO A 68 -8.03 8.42 -10.29
CA PRO A 68 -8.89 9.60 -10.27
C PRO A 68 -8.26 10.71 -11.11
N ASN A 69 -9.07 11.41 -11.91
CA ASN A 69 -8.60 12.61 -12.60
C ASN A 69 -8.44 13.77 -11.61
N TRP A 70 -7.24 14.35 -11.56
CA TRP A 70 -6.88 15.45 -10.66
C TRP A 70 -6.80 16.81 -11.37
N ARG A 71 -6.97 16.83 -12.70
CA ARG A 71 -6.81 18.02 -13.54
C ARG A 71 -8.14 18.70 -13.90
N ASP A 72 -9.27 18.07 -13.60
CA ASP A 72 -10.61 18.53 -13.98
C ASP A 72 -11.37 19.19 -12.81
N ASP A 73 -12.70 19.07 -12.80
CA ASP A 73 -13.59 19.53 -11.74
C ASP A 73 -13.55 18.68 -10.46
N LEU A 74 -12.62 17.72 -10.40
CA LEU A 74 -12.42 16.76 -9.30
C LEU A 74 -13.64 15.87 -9.08
N ARG A 75 -14.41 15.59 -10.14
CA ARG A 75 -15.59 14.71 -10.06
C ARG A 75 -15.26 13.33 -9.52
N ASP A 76 -14.10 12.77 -9.86
CA ASP A 76 -13.68 11.46 -9.35
C ASP A 76 -13.49 11.43 -7.82
N PHE A 77 -13.14 12.57 -7.22
CA PHE A 77 -13.00 12.72 -5.77
C PHE A 77 -14.35 12.97 -5.07
N LYS A 78 -15.37 13.42 -5.81
CA LYS A 78 -16.69 13.78 -5.26
C LYS A 78 -17.76 12.71 -5.46
N LYS A 79 -17.65 11.89 -6.52
CA LYS A 79 -18.74 11.03 -7.01
C LYS A 79 -19.24 9.96 -6.03
N LEU A 80 -18.43 9.57 -5.04
CA LEU A 80 -18.77 8.57 -4.04
C LEU A 80 -19.17 9.18 -2.69
N GLY A 81 -19.16 10.51 -2.57
CA GLY A 81 -19.46 11.21 -1.32
C GLY A 81 -18.35 11.10 -0.29
N ILE A 82 -18.74 11.17 0.99
CA ILE A 82 -17.85 11.16 2.15
C ILE A 82 -17.96 9.79 2.82
N PRO A 83 -16.83 9.15 3.19
CA PRO A 83 -16.84 7.89 3.92
C PRO A 83 -17.11 8.13 5.42
N ARG A 84 -17.75 7.16 6.08
CA ARG A 84 -18.00 7.20 7.52
C ARG A 84 -16.72 7.19 8.36
N LEU A 85 -15.69 6.44 7.94
CA LEU A 85 -14.46 6.25 8.72
C LEU A 85 -13.31 7.12 8.19
N PHE A 86 -12.82 6.86 6.98
CA PHE A 86 -11.66 7.57 6.42
C PHE A 86 -11.51 7.36 4.91
N PHE A 87 -10.70 8.23 4.29
CA PHE A 87 -10.15 8.01 2.95
C PHE A 87 -8.82 7.26 3.04
N GLY A 88 -8.64 6.23 2.23
CA GLY A 88 -7.35 5.57 2.05
C GLY A 88 -6.67 6.00 0.76
N VAL A 89 -5.36 6.25 0.75
CA VAL A 89 -4.64 6.73 -0.44
C VAL A 89 -3.34 5.95 -0.66
N THR A 90 -3.12 5.52 -1.90
CA THR A 90 -1.85 4.92 -2.36
C THR A 90 -1.50 5.38 -3.77
N ALA A 91 -0.20 5.56 -4.04
CA ALA A 91 0.31 5.81 -5.38
C ALA A 91 0.17 4.58 -6.32
N GLY A 92 -0.15 3.41 -5.77
CA GLY A 92 -0.27 2.15 -6.49
C GLY A 92 0.86 1.16 -6.15
N SER A 93 1.11 0.22 -7.05
CA SER A 93 2.13 -0.83 -6.92
C SER A 93 3.55 -0.33 -7.22
N MET A 94 3.70 0.92 -7.67
CA MET A 94 4.98 1.56 -8.00
C MET A 94 4.93 3.03 -7.57
N ASP A 95 6.09 3.58 -7.19
CA ASP A 95 6.25 5.03 -6.99
C ASP A 95 5.89 5.78 -8.28
N SER A 96 5.11 6.85 -8.15
CA SER A 96 4.58 7.59 -9.30
C SER A 96 5.67 8.26 -10.15
N MET A 97 6.77 8.69 -9.52
CA MET A 97 7.88 9.32 -10.23
C MET A 97 8.72 8.30 -11.00
N VAL A 98 8.90 7.10 -10.46
CA VAL A 98 9.54 5.98 -11.17
C VAL A 98 8.66 5.49 -12.33
N ASN A 99 7.33 5.58 -12.18
CA ASN A 99 6.38 5.22 -13.23
C ASN A 99 6.42 6.22 -14.40
N HIS A 100 6.51 7.53 -14.13
CA HIS A 100 6.52 8.53 -15.19
C HIS A 100 7.90 8.81 -15.78
N TYR A 101 8.99 8.62 -15.02
CA TYR A 101 10.32 8.98 -15.46
C TYR A 101 11.27 7.78 -15.49
N THR A 102 12.20 7.81 -16.43
CA THR A 102 13.39 6.96 -16.40
C THR A 102 14.39 7.49 -15.36
N ALA A 103 15.37 6.67 -14.98
CA ALA A 103 16.46 7.10 -14.10
C ALA A 103 17.21 8.34 -14.62
N ASN A 104 17.25 8.54 -15.94
CA ASN A 104 17.85 9.72 -16.58
C ASN A 104 16.86 10.91 -16.71
N LYS A 105 15.80 10.94 -15.89
CA LYS A 105 14.75 11.98 -15.85
C LYS A 105 14.00 12.19 -17.19
N ARG A 106 14.02 11.21 -18.10
CA ARG A 106 13.21 11.25 -19.32
C ARG A 106 11.79 10.76 -19.05
N LEU A 107 10.79 11.48 -19.56
CA LEU A 107 9.39 11.10 -19.47
C LEU A 107 9.13 9.80 -20.25
N ARG A 108 8.40 8.88 -19.64
CA ARG A 108 7.91 7.64 -20.26
C ARG A 108 6.61 7.92 -21.00
N SER A 109 6.45 7.28 -22.15
CA SER A 109 5.21 7.36 -22.95
C SER A 109 4.18 6.30 -22.55
N ASP A 110 4.55 5.38 -21.66
CA ASP A 110 3.76 4.24 -21.24
C ASP A 110 3.60 4.15 -19.71
N ASP A 111 2.52 3.49 -19.27
CA ASP A 111 2.29 3.12 -17.88
C ASP A 111 1.72 1.69 -17.81
N ALA A 112 2.51 0.78 -17.23
CA ALA A 112 2.15 -0.63 -17.10
C ALA A 112 0.89 -0.89 -16.26
N TYR A 113 0.49 0.05 -15.40
CA TYR A 113 -0.66 -0.06 -14.52
C TYR A 113 -1.92 0.62 -15.05
N THR A 114 -1.87 1.14 -16.28
CA THR A 114 -2.99 1.82 -16.95
C THR A 114 -3.57 0.94 -18.08
N PRO A 115 -4.90 0.96 -18.33
CA PRO A 115 -5.49 0.26 -19.46
C PRO A 115 -4.92 0.73 -20.80
N GLY A 116 -4.49 -0.23 -21.61
CA GLY A 116 -3.84 0.02 -22.89
C GLY A 116 -2.40 0.55 -22.76
N GLY A 117 -1.79 0.49 -21.57
CA GLY A 117 -0.42 0.96 -21.35
C GLY A 117 -0.23 2.47 -21.47
N LYS A 118 -1.31 3.27 -21.40
CA LYS A 118 -1.28 4.72 -21.67
C LYS A 118 -0.67 5.50 -20.52
N ALA A 119 0.24 6.42 -20.79
CA ALA A 119 0.71 7.38 -19.80
C ALA A 119 -0.33 8.46 -19.45
N GLY A 120 -0.10 9.18 -18.35
CA GLY A 120 -0.82 10.41 -18.02
C GLY A 120 -2.09 10.25 -17.17
N PHE A 121 -2.37 9.04 -16.67
CA PHE A 121 -3.52 8.71 -15.81
C PHE A 121 -3.21 8.79 -14.31
N ARG A 122 -1.96 9.07 -13.94
CA ARG A 122 -1.50 9.27 -12.57
C ARG A 122 -0.78 10.63 -12.47
N PRO A 123 -0.86 11.37 -11.35
CA PRO A 123 -0.02 12.54 -11.11
C PRO A 123 1.40 12.16 -10.70
N ASP A 124 2.34 13.06 -10.94
CA ASP A 124 3.60 13.07 -10.20
C ASP A 124 3.30 13.19 -8.70
N TYR A 125 3.99 12.42 -7.88
CA TYR A 125 3.76 12.35 -6.43
C TYR A 125 2.30 12.04 -6.10
N ALA A 126 1.77 10.95 -6.67
CA ALA A 126 0.35 10.62 -6.59
C ALA A 126 -0.23 10.58 -5.16
N SER A 127 0.49 9.99 -4.19
CA SER A 127 0.06 10.00 -2.79
C SER A 127 -0.06 11.42 -2.24
N TYR A 128 0.82 12.34 -2.67
CA TYR A 128 0.77 13.74 -2.29
C TYR A 128 -0.41 14.47 -2.92
N GLU A 129 -0.56 14.37 -4.25
CA GLU A 129 -1.59 15.09 -4.99
C GLU A 129 -3.00 14.67 -4.54
N TYR A 130 -3.25 13.37 -4.45
CA TYR A 130 -4.55 12.84 -4.04
C TYR A 130 -4.90 13.23 -2.60
N THR A 131 -3.94 13.16 -1.68
CA THR A 131 -4.16 13.56 -0.29
C THR A 131 -4.48 15.05 -0.18
N ARG A 132 -3.72 15.91 -0.87
CA ARG A 132 -3.95 17.36 -0.85
C ARG A 132 -5.33 17.72 -1.38
N ILE A 133 -5.77 17.07 -2.45
CA ILE A 133 -7.13 17.25 -3.00
C ILE A 133 -8.18 16.84 -1.97
N LEU A 134 -8.02 15.68 -1.33
CA LEU A 134 -8.96 15.20 -0.32
C LEU A 134 -9.01 16.12 0.90
N LYS A 135 -7.88 16.56 1.45
CA LYS A 135 -7.85 17.52 2.57
C LYS A 135 -8.41 18.90 2.20
N LYS A 136 -8.36 19.30 0.92
CA LYS A 136 -9.01 20.53 0.44
C LYS A 136 -10.52 20.39 0.33
N LEU A 137 -11.02 19.27 -0.19
CA LEU A 137 -12.45 19.02 -0.38
C LEU A 137 -13.17 18.65 0.93
N TYR A 138 -12.47 17.90 1.78
CA TYR A 138 -13.00 17.24 2.97
C TYR A 138 -12.02 17.38 4.15
N PRO A 139 -11.78 18.60 4.65
CA PRO A 139 -10.74 18.85 5.66
C PRO A 139 -10.93 18.06 6.96
N ASP A 140 -12.18 17.79 7.33
CA ASP A 140 -12.55 17.10 8.57
C ASP A 140 -12.51 15.56 8.46
N VAL A 141 -12.42 15.01 7.24
CA VAL A 141 -12.40 13.56 7.03
C VAL A 141 -10.96 13.06 7.16
N PRO A 142 -10.69 12.04 7.99
CA PRO A 142 -9.35 11.50 8.11
C PRO A 142 -8.83 10.91 6.79
N VAL A 143 -7.55 11.14 6.51
CA VAL A 143 -6.85 10.54 5.38
C VAL A 143 -5.72 9.63 5.87
N LEU A 144 -5.85 8.34 5.54
CA LEU A 144 -4.85 7.29 5.78
C LEU A 144 -4.02 7.07 4.50
N ILE A 145 -2.71 7.33 4.55
CA ILE A 145 -1.81 7.08 3.42
C ILE A 145 -1.00 5.80 3.62
N GLY A 146 -0.70 5.10 2.53
CA GLY A 146 0.11 3.88 2.56
C GLY A 146 0.72 3.54 1.20
N GLY A 147 1.29 2.33 1.10
CA GLY A 147 1.99 1.87 -0.10
C GLY A 147 3.45 2.29 -0.16
N ILE A 148 4.12 1.96 -1.27
CA ILE A 148 5.58 2.13 -1.43
C ILE A 148 5.97 3.60 -1.30
N GLU A 149 5.29 4.49 -2.03
CA GLU A 149 5.60 5.93 -2.06
C GLU A 149 5.51 6.55 -0.66
N ALA A 150 4.42 6.31 0.09
CA ALA A 150 4.28 6.82 1.44
C ALA A 150 5.31 6.18 2.40
N SER A 151 5.48 4.86 2.34
CA SER A 151 6.38 4.11 3.23
C SER A 151 7.82 4.62 3.17
N LEU A 152 8.34 4.85 1.97
CA LEU A 152 9.74 5.23 1.76
C LEU A 152 10.01 6.70 2.10
N ARG A 153 8.96 7.53 2.14
CA ARG A 153 9.03 8.98 2.38
C ARG A 153 8.59 9.36 3.79
N ARG A 154 8.59 8.41 4.73
CA ARG A 154 8.12 8.61 6.11
C ARG A 154 8.98 9.57 6.94
N VAL A 155 10.25 9.72 6.61
CA VAL A 155 11.17 10.70 7.20
C VAL A 155 11.70 11.64 6.11
N THR A 156 12.53 12.62 6.50
CA THR A 156 13.33 13.42 5.58
C THR A 156 14.01 12.51 4.56
N HIS A 157 13.78 12.77 3.28
CA HIS A 157 14.24 11.93 2.19
C HIS A 157 14.78 12.79 1.06
N TYR A 158 15.71 12.23 0.29
CA TYR A 158 16.21 12.89 -0.90
C TYR A 158 15.28 12.62 -2.08
N ASP A 159 14.77 13.70 -2.66
CA ASP A 159 13.94 13.68 -3.86
C ASP A 159 14.84 13.90 -5.08
N TYR A 160 15.22 12.80 -5.72
CA TYR A 160 16.13 12.79 -6.87
C TYR A 160 15.63 13.66 -8.05
N TRP A 161 14.32 13.80 -8.21
CA TRP A 161 13.70 14.49 -9.34
C TRP A 161 13.91 16.00 -9.22
N ASN A 162 13.63 16.58 -8.05
CA ASN A 162 13.86 18.00 -7.76
C ASN A 162 15.25 18.31 -7.16
N ASP A 163 16.10 17.30 -6.96
CA ASP A 163 17.46 17.46 -6.40
C ASP A 163 17.49 18.20 -5.06
N GLN A 164 16.62 17.78 -4.13
CA GLN A 164 16.49 18.41 -2.82
C GLN A 164 16.11 17.40 -1.73
N LEU A 165 16.37 17.76 -0.47
CA LEU A 165 15.81 17.03 0.67
C LEU A 165 14.39 17.54 0.93
N MET A 166 13.45 16.61 0.94
CA MET A 166 12.05 16.86 1.30
C MET A 166 11.81 16.43 2.75
N PRO A 167 10.92 17.12 3.50
CA PRO A 167 10.46 16.61 4.78
C PRO A 167 9.67 15.31 4.59
N GLY A 168 9.34 14.62 5.69
CA GLY A 168 8.50 13.43 5.60
C GLY A 168 7.14 13.73 4.96
N ILE A 169 6.59 12.73 4.27
CA ILE A 169 5.37 12.88 3.46
C ILE A 169 4.17 13.35 4.26
N LEU A 170 4.04 12.94 5.53
CA LEU A 170 2.97 13.41 6.41
C LEU A 170 3.01 14.93 6.59
N GLU A 171 4.20 15.51 6.74
CA GLU A 171 4.37 16.96 6.86
C GLU A 171 3.98 17.67 5.57
N SER A 172 4.32 17.07 4.42
CA SER A 172 4.04 17.65 3.11
C SER A 172 2.55 17.58 2.74
N THR A 173 1.88 16.48 3.08
CA THR A 173 0.50 16.21 2.63
C THR A 173 -0.57 16.56 3.65
N LYS A 174 -0.19 16.67 4.93
CA LYS A 174 -1.12 16.79 6.06
C LYS A 174 -2.13 15.64 6.15
N ALA A 175 -1.73 14.44 5.69
CA ALA A 175 -2.44 13.20 6.02
C ALA A 175 -2.43 12.97 7.53
N ASP A 176 -3.49 12.33 8.03
CA ASP A 176 -3.73 12.16 9.46
C ASP A 176 -2.97 10.95 10.03
N LEU A 177 -2.76 9.91 9.22
CA LEU A 177 -2.01 8.71 9.61
C LEU A 177 -1.33 8.08 8.38
N LEU A 178 -0.18 7.47 8.58
CA LEU A 178 0.54 6.70 7.58
C LEU A 178 0.71 5.26 8.07
N VAL A 179 0.46 4.29 7.19
CA VAL A 179 0.83 2.88 7.40
C VAL A 179 1.99 2.56 6.48
N TYR A 180 3.13 2.20 7.05
CA TYR A 180 4.31 1.85 6.26
C TYR A 180 4.42 0.33 6.10
N GLY A 181 5.01 -0.10 5.01
CA GLY A 181 5.18 -1.52 4.69
C GLY A 181 3.87 -2.27 4.48
N MET A 182 3.76 -3.47 5.04
CA MET A 182 2.62 -4.36 4.80
C MET A 182 1.42 -4.02 5.68
N GLY A 183 0.41 -3.40 5.07
CA GLY A 183 -0.66 -2.72 5.80
C GLY A 183 -1.73 -3.60 6.45
N GLU A 184 -1.70 -4.93 6.27
CA GLU A 184 -2.79 -5.82 6.68
C GLU A 184 -3.07 -5.80 8.19
N LYS A 185 -2.03 -5.96 9.01
CA LYS A 185 -2.13 -5.94 10.49
C LYS A 185 -2.54 -4.57 11.05
N PRO A 186 -1.82 -3.48 10.73
CA PRO A 186 -2.19 -2.16 11.27
C PRO A 186 -3.59 -1.74 10.82
N LEU A 187 -4.00 -2.04 9.59
CA LEU A 187 -5.33 -1.69 9.09
C LEU A 187 -6.45 -2.38 9.88
N LYS A 188 -6.32 -3.69 10.14
CA LYS A 188 -7.29 -4.42 10.97
C LYS A 188 -7.41 -3.82 12.38
N GLN A 189 -6.27 -3.43 12.97
CA GLN A 189 -6.28 -2.79 14.29
C GLN A 189 -6.90 -1.38 14.25
N ILE A 190 -6.63 -0.59 13.20
CA ILE A 190 -7.26 0.72 12.97
C ILE A 190 -8.78 0.56 12.89
N ILE A 191 -9.27 -0.34 12.02
CA ILE A 191 -10.69 -0.61 11.82
C ILE A 191 -11.35 -1.03 13.13
N HIS A 192 -10.78 -2.01 13.84
CA HIS A 192 -11.34 -2.51 15.10
C HIS A 192 -11.43 -1.44 16.19
N LEU A 193 -10.45 -0.55 16.28
CA LEU A 193 -10.49 0.55 17.25
C LEU A 193 -11.53 1.59 16.86
N MET A 194 -11.63 1.94 15.59
CA MET A 194 -12.65 2.88 15.12
C MET A 194 -14.07 2.34 15.25
N ASP A 195 -14.28 1.04 15.01
CA ASP A 195 -15.58 0.39 15.21
C ASP A 195 -16.02 0.40 16.67
N LYS A 196 -15.05 0.38 17.60
CA LYS A 196 -15.28 0.62 19.04
C LYS A 196 -15.46 2.09 19.42
N GLY A 197 -15.52 3.00 18.45
CA GLY A 197 -15.70 4.43 18.67
C GLY A 197 -14.44 5.18 19.07
N VAL A 198 -13.24 4.58 18.96
CA VAL A 198 -11.98 5.31 19.21
C VAL A 198 -11.78 6.34 18.08
N PRO A 199 -11.64 7.64 18.39
CA PRO A 199 -11.42 8.66 17.37
C PRO A 199 -10.15 8.42 16.57
N PHE A 200 -10.19 8.65 15.25
CA PHE A 200 -9.04 8.43 14.35
C PHE A 200 -7.77 9.15 14.81
N LYS A 201 -7.90 10.39 15.29
CA LYS A 201 -6.77 11.21 15.79
C LYS A 201 -6.07 10.61 17.01
N SER A 202 -6.75 9.72 17.74
CA SER A 202 -6.21 9.06 18.93
C SER A 202 -5.43 7.78 18.62
N LEU A 203 -5.38 7.33 17.36
CA LEU A 203 -4.73 6.08 16.92
C LEU A 203 -3.19 6.18 16.84
N THR A 204 -2.58 6.69 17.91
CA THR A 204 -1.15 7.04 17.98
C THR A 204 -0.26 5.91 18.48
N THR A 205 -0.83 4.80 18.97
CA THR A 205 -0.10 3.67 19.58
C THR A 205 -0.24 2.35 18.82
N ILE A 206 -0.72 2.41 17.57
CA ILE A 206 -0.79 1.24 16.69
C ILE A 206 0.61 0.98 16.13
N PRO A 207 1.15 -0.26 16.22
CA PRO A 207 2.42 -0.60 15.58
C PRO A 207 2.36 -0.36 14.07
N GLN A 208 3.52 -0.10 13.46
CA GLN A 208 3.66 0.05 12.01
C GLN A 208 2.87 1.23 11.41
N THR A 209 2.60 2.24 12.23
CA THR A 209 2.02 3.52 11.79
C THR A 209 2.98 4.67 12.03
N ALA A 210 2.75 5.77 11.32
CA ALA A 210 3.40 7.05 11.57
C ALA A 210 2.39 8.19 11.56
N PHE A 211 2.62 9.23 12.36
CA PHE A 211 1.74 10.39 12.49
C PHE A 211 2.54 11.65 12.80
N LEU A 212 1.94 12.82 12.56
CA LEU A 212 2.46 14.09 13.04
C LEU A 212 1.98 14.34 14.46
N HIS A 213 2.91 14.76 15.31
CA HIS A 213 2.62 15.13 16.69
C HIS A 213 2.96 16.60 16.94
N GLU A 214 2.00 17.31 17.52
CA GLU A 214 2.15 18.65 18.07
C GLU A 214 2.19 18.50 19.60
N GLY A 215 3.36 18.68 20.20
CA GLY A 215 3.50 18.54 21.65
C GLY A 215 4.90 18.18 22.13
N GLU A 216 5.14 18.48 23.41
CA GLU A 216 6.36 18.07 24.10
C GLU A 216 6.31 16.58 24.46
N GLU A 217 5.22 16.14 25.10
CA GLU A 217 5.06 14.75 25.55
C GLU A 217 4.53 13.80 24.47
N LEU A 218 5.34 12.81 24.13
CA LEU A 218 4.95 11.74 23.22
C LEU A 218 3.99 10.74 23.90
N PRO A 219 3.07 10.10 23.15
CA PRO A 219 2.22 9.03 23.66
C PRO A 219 3.08 7.93 24.32
N LYS A 220 2.80 7.61 25.58
CA LYS A 220 3.63 6.65 26.34
C LYS A 220 3.26 5.21 25.97
N ASN A 221 4.27 4.39 25.66
CA ASN A 221 4.14 2.94 25.52
C ASN A 221 5.31 2.26 26.23
N LYS A 222 5.04 1.51 27.30
CA LYS A 222 6.07 0.89 28.16
C LYS A 222 6.95 -0.13 27.43
N ASN A 223 6.48 -0.65 26.29
CA ASN A 223 7.18 -1.67 25.52
C ASN A 223 8.07 -1.08 24.42
N TRP A 224 8.05 0.24 24.22
CA TRP A 224 8.78 0.89 23.14
C TRP A 224 9.97 1.68 23.68
N LYS A 225 11.09 1.58 22.97
CA LYS A 225 12.24 2.45 23.16
C LYS A 225 12.19 3.54 22.11
N ASP A 226 12.57 4.75 22.47
CA ASP A 226 12.57 5.89 21.56
C ASP A 226 13.98 6.13 21.01
N LEU A 227 14.05 6.46 19.72
CA LEU A 227 15.26 6.92 19.06
C LEU A 227 14.95 8.22 18.32
N GLU A 228 15.58 9.31 18.75
CA GLU A 228 15.45 10.61 18.10
C GLU A 228 16.46 10.73 16.95
N LEU A 229 15.96 11.15 15.80
CA LEU A 229 16.71 11.43 14.58
C LEU A 229 17.03 12.93 14.51
N ALA A 230 18.07 13.29 13.76
CA ALA A 230 18.34 14.70 13.47
C ALA A 230 17.15 15.33 12.74
N SER A 231 16.89 16.62 13.02
CA SER A 231 15.74 17.33 12.45
C SER A 231 15.87 17.48 10.93
N HIS A 232 14.74 17.75 10.26
CA HIS A 232 14.76 18.10 8.84
C HIS A 232 15.69 19.28 8.55
N GLU A 233 15.63 20.33 9.36
CA GLU A 233 16.42 21.56 9.25
C GLU A 233 17.91 21.31 9.47
N GLU A 234 18.26 20.37 10.35
CA GLU A 234 19.64 19.93 10.53
C GLU A 234 20.13 19.13 9.33
N CYS A 235 19.30 18.23 8.78
CA CYS A 235 19.63 17.46 7.58
C CYS A 235 19.86 18.37 6.35
N LEU A 236 19.13 19.49 6.23
CA LEU A 236 19.34 20.47 5.17
C LEU A 236 20.73 21.11 5.22
N LYS A 237 21.31 21.26 6.41
CA LYS A 237 22.61 21.91 6.62
C LYS A 237 23.78 20.92 6.63
N ASP A 238 23.53 19.67 7.03
CA ASP A 238 24.56 18.66 7.24
C ASP A 238 24.18 17.31 6.61
N LYS A 239 24.88 16.99 5.51
CA LYS A 239 24.71 15.73 4.77
C LYS A 239 25.09 14.50 5.61
N VAL A 240 25.99 14.61 6.59
CA VAL A 240 26.39 13.52 7.47
C VAL A 240 25.26 13.20 8.45
N LYS A 241 24.55 14.21 8.96
CA LYS A 241 23.35 14.01 9.79
C LYS A 241 22.24 13.32 8.99
N TYR A 242 22.02 13.74 7.74
CA TYR A 242 21.07 13.05 6.84
C TYR A 242 21.46 11.57 6.62
N ALA A 243 22.72 11.30 6.27
CA ALA A 243 23.20 9.92 6.07
C ALA A 243 23.08 9.06 7.33
N ARG A 244 23.33 9.66 8.51
CA ARG A 244 23.16 8.99 9.81
C ARG A 244 21.70 8.64 10.09
N ASN A 245 20.77 9.54 9.80
CA ASN A 245 19.33 9.26 9.91
C ASN A 245 18.91 8.10 9.00
N PHE A 246 19.35 8.11 7.74
CA PHE A 246 19.08 7.01 6.81
C PHE A 246 19.59 5.67 7.35
N ARG A 247 20.83 5.65 7.88
CA ARG A 247 21.40 4.45 8.53
C ARG A 247 20.55 3.98 9.70
N HIS A 248 20.12 4.87 10.59
CA HIS A 248 19.27 4.49 11.73
C HIS A 248 17.93 3.90 11.27
N VAL A 249 17.28 4.51 10.28
CA VAL A 249 16.02 3.97 9.71
C VAL A 249 16.22 2.57 9.15
N GLU A 250 17.31 2.33 8.43
CA GLU A 250 17.64 1.01 7.88
C GLU A 250 17.98 -0.01 8.98
N GLU A 251 18.77 0.37 9.99
CA GLU A 251 19.10 -0.49 11.12
C GLU A 251 17.83 -0.90 11.88
N GLU A 252 16.96 0.05 12.24
CA GLU A 252 15.72 -0.22 12.96
C GLU A 252 14.73 -1.05 12.13
N SER A 253 14.67 -0.85 10.80
CA SER A 253 13.85 -1.68 9.91
C SER A 253 14.28 -3.16 9.87
N ASN A 254 15.50 -3.46 10.31
CA ASN A 254 16.07 -4.80 10.35
C ASN A 254 16.08 -5.42 11.76
N ARG A 255 15.66 -4.68 12.79
CA ARG A 255 15.62 -5.19 14.16
C ARG A 255 14.36 -6.02 14.39
N TRP A 256 14.51 -7.06 15.21
CA TRP A 256 13.36 -7.80 15.72
C TRP A 256 12.51 -6.96 16.69
N GLN A 257 13.17 -6.13 17.50
CA GLN A 257 12.55 -5.14 18.38
C GLN A 257 13.07 -3.77 17.98
N ALA A 258 12.38 -3.12 17.05
CA ALA A 258 12.73 -1.78 16.61
C ALA A 258 12.34 -0.72 17.64
N ALA A 259 13.11 0.36 17.70
CA ALA A 259 12.76 1.57 18.39
C ALA A 259 11.67 2.35 17.64
N ARG A 260 10.89 3.14 18.37
CA ARG A 260 10.05 4.18 17.82
C ARG A 260 10.96 5.33 17.36
N LEU A 261 10.85 5.70 16.10
CA LEU A 261 11.65 6.78 15.53
C LEU A 261 10.91 8.10 15.68
N ILE A 262 11.63 9.15 16.07
CA ILE A 262 11.10 10.50 16.20
C ILE A 262 11.99 11.44 15.38
N GLN A 263 11.42 12.15 14.41
CA GLN A 263 12.14 13.19 13.67
C GLN A 263 11.44 14.54 13.86
N PRO A 264 12.11 15.53 14.48
CA PRO A 264 11.60 16.91 14.50
C PRO A 264 11.58 17.51 13.09
N VAL A 265 10.48 18.20 12.74
CA VAL A 265 10.30 18.91 11.47
C VAL A 265 9.48 20.17 11.75
N GLY A 266 10.11 21.35 11.62
CA GLY A 266 9.49 22.62 11.94
C GLY A 266 8.95 22.66 13.39
N LYS A 267 7.63 22.79 13.54
CA LYS A 267 6.94 22.79 14.85
C LYS A 267 6.38 21.41 15.24
N HIS A 268 6.54 20.43 14.36
CA HIS A 268 5.98 19.10 14.47
C HIS A 268 7.07 18.07 14.77
N LYS A 269 6.66 16.90 15.24
CA LYS A 269 7.49 15.70 15.28
C LYS A 269 6.82 14.64 14.42
N ILE A 270 7.55 14.07 13.47
CA ILE A 270 7.11 12.84 12.80
C ILE A 270 7.46 11.68 13.74
N VAL A 271 6.44 10.94 14.16
CA VAL A 271 6.58 9.80 15.05
C VAL A 271 6.28 8.53 14.25
N ILE A 272 7.20 7.56 14.24
CA ILE A 272 7.06 6.30 13.54
C ILE A 272 7.11 5.17 14.55
N ASN A 273 5.97 4.52 14.76
CA ASN A 273 5.83 3.41 15.70
C ASN A 273 6.57 2.17 15.20
N PRO A 274 7.12 1.32 16.10
CA PRO A 274 7.78 0.07 15.73
C PRO A 274 6.88 -0.84 14.88
N PRO A 275 7.42 -1.67 13.97
CA PRO A 275 6.63 -2.50 13.07
C PRO A 275 5.96 -3.66 13.82
N PHE A 276 4.97 -4.29 13.18
CA PHE A 276 4.50 -5.58 13.66
C PHE A 276 5.58 -6.65 13.44
N PRO A 277 5.58 -7.73 14.26
CA PRO A 277 6.36 -8.91 13.93
C PRO A 277 5.88 -9.49 12.59
N PRO A 278 6.76 -10.20 11.85
CA PRO A 278 6.42 -10.85 10.60
C PRO A 278 5.12 -11.67 10.72
N MET A 279 4.31 -11.64 9.66
CA MET A 279 3.06 -12.40 9.64
C MET A 279 3.33 -13.90 9.76
N SER A 280 2.50 -14.58 10.54
CA SER A 280 2.45 -16.03 10.55
C SER A 280 1.90 -16.56 9.23
N SER A 281 2.19 -17.82 8.90
CA SER A 281 1.66 -18.46 7.70
C SER A 281 0.12 -18.42 7.66
N LYS A 282 -0.56 -18.54 8.81
CA LYS A 282 -2.02 -18.47 8.88
C LYS A 282 -2.55 -17.08 8.51
N GLU A 283 -1.89 -16.03 8.97
CA GLU A 283 -2.26 -14.65 8.66
C GLU A 283 -2.02 -14.32 7.19
N LEU A 284 -0.91 -14.79 6.62
CA LEU A 284 -0.65 -14.67 5.18
C LEU A 284 -1.68 -15.43 4.36
N ASP A 285 -1.91 -16.70 4.67
CA ASP A 285 -2.90 -17.52 3.95
C ASP A 285 -4.27 -16.85 3.99
N ALA A 286 -4.69 -16.30 5.13
CA ALA A 286 -5.96 -15.56 5.23
C ALA A 286 -6.03 -14.35 4.29
N SER A 287 -4.93 -13.63 4.06
CA SER A 287 -4.90 -12.50 3.11
C SER A 287 -4.94 -12.95 1.64
N PHE A 288 -4.26 -14.04 1.30
CA PHE A 288 -4.21 -14.58 -0.06
C PHE A 288 -5.46 -15.39 -0.44
N ASP A 289 -6.17 -15.94 0.54
CA ASP A 289 -7.37 -16.76 0.34
C ASP A 289 -8.67 -15.94 0.28
N LEU A 290 -8.60 -14.61 0.39
CA LEU A 290 -9.74 -13.71 0.18
C LEU A 290 -10.35 -13.89 -1.23
N PRO A 291 -11.63 -13.54 -1.44
CA PRO A 291 -12.36 -13.86 -2.68
C PRO A 291 -11.98 -12.92 -3.84
N TYR A 292 -10.74 -12.97 -4.29
CA TYR A 292 -10.27 -12.26 -5.47
C TYR A 292 -10.82 -12.90 -6.74
N THR A 293 -11.32 -12.08 -7.66
CA THR A 293 -11.66 -12.49 -9.03
C THR A 293 -10.41 -12.79 -9.86
N ARG A 294 -9.24 -12.26 -9.47
CA ARG A 294 -7.97 -12.28 -10.22
C ARG A 294 -8.07 -11.63 -11.59
N LEU A 295 -9.03 -10.73 -11.79
CA LEU A 295 -9.29 -10.07 -13.07
C LEU A 295 -9.32 -8.54 -12.91
N PRO A 296 -8.94 -7.78 -13.96
CA PRO A 296 -9.23 -6.36 -14.04
C PRO A 296 -10.72 -6.09 -13.89
N HIS A 297 -11.07 -4.95 -13.29
CA HIS A 297 -12.46 -4.53 -13.21
C HIS A 297 -13.11 -4.45 -14.61
N PRO A 298 -14.35 -4.93 -14.84
CA PRO A 298 -14.99 -4.98 -16.16
C PRO A 298 -15.09 -3.64 -16.90
N LYS A 299 -15.00 -2.52 -16.17
CA LYS A 299 -14.93 -1.15 -16.73
C LYS A 299 -13.78 -0.94 -17.74
N TYR A 300 -12.78 -1.82 -17.76
CA TYR A 300 -11.61 -1.72 -18.64
C TYR A 300 -11.73 -2.57 -19.92
N ASN A 301 -12.76 -3.39 -20.10
CA ASN A 301 -12.86 -4.37 -21.20
C ASN A 301 -12.68 -3.76 -22.61
N LYS A 302 -13.01 -2.48 -22.80
CA LYS A 302 -12.86 -1.76 -24.08
C LYS A 302 -11.73 -0.73 -24.09
N LYS A 303 -10.85 -0.75 -23.08
CA LYS A 303 -9.79 0.26 -22.87
C LYS A 303 -8.38 -0.28 -23.13
N GLY A 304 -8.26 -1.52 -23.58
CA GLY A 304 -7.00 -2.20 -23.84
C GLY A 304 -6.49 -3.01 -22.65
N ILE A 305 -5.52 -3.88 -22.90
CA ILE A 305 -4.89 -4.73 -21.89
C ILE A 305 -4.12 -3.85 -20.91
N ILE A 306 -4.16 -4.19 -19.62
CA ILE A 306 -3.29 -3.58 -18.61
C ILE A 306 -2.00 -4.40 -18.56
N PRO A 307 -0.83 -3.86 -18.96
CA PRO A 307 0.40 -4.66 -19.08
C PRO A 307 0.81 -5.38 -17.80
N ALA A 308 0.65 -4.74 -16.63
CA ALA A 308 0.95 -5.33 -15.33
C ALA A 308 0.08 -6.57 -15.06
N PHE A 309 -1.21 -6.55 -15.44
CA PHE A 309 -2.09 -7.71 -15.32
C PHE A 309 -1.61 -8.88 -16.19
N GLU A 310 -1.25 -8.61 -17.44
CA GLU A 310 -0.82 -9.65 -18.38
C GLU A 310 0.43 -10.39 -17.88
N MET A 311 1.35 -9.66 -17.23
CA MET A 311 2.56 -10.21 -16.63
C MET A 311 2.26 -11.12 -15.43
N ILE A 312 1.34 -10.72 -14.56
CA ILE A 312 1.15 -11.35 -13.24
C ILE A 312 0.02 -12.38 -13.19
N LYS A 313 -0.89 -12.46 -14.17
CA LYS A 313 -2.13 -13.25 -14.05
C LYS A 313 -1.91 -14.74 -13.74
N PHE A 314 -0.78 -15.29 -14.18
CA PHE A 314 -0.35 -16.68 -13.91
C PHE A 314 0.85 -16.78 -12.96
N SER A 315 1.10 -15.73 -12.17
CA SER A 315 2.11 -15.74 -11.11
C SER A 315 1.50 -16.16 -9.77
N VAL A 316 2.34 -16.77 -8.92
CA VAL A 316 1.98 -17.16 -7.55
C VAL A 316 3.05 -16.67 -6.59
N ASN A 317 2.68 -15.83 -5.64
CA ASN A 317 3.61 -15.37 -4.60
C ASN A 317 3.70 -16.39 -3.47
N MET A 318 4.89 -16.88 -3.11
CA MET A 318 5.05 -17.92 -2.08
C MET A 318 5.33 -17.35 -0.69
N HIS A 319 5.97 -16.18 -0.63
CA HIS A 319 6.33 -15.52 0.61
C HIS A 319 6.49 -14.02 0.42
N ARG A 320 6.52 -13.31 1.55
CA ARG A 320 6.85 -11.88 1.61
C ARG A 320 8.14 -11.67 2.38
N GLY A 321 8.76 -10.51 2.15
CA GLY A 321 10.05 -10.14 2.73
C GLY A 321 11.24 -10.56 1.87
N CYS A 322 12.38 -9.90 2.09
CA CYS A 322 13.62 -10.14 1.35
C CYS A 322 14.85 -10.03 2.26
N PHE A 323 15.49 -11.15 2.61
CA PHE A 323 16.68 -11.15 3.46
C PHE A 323 17.90 -10.49 2.80
N GLY A 324 17.93 -10.41 1.46
CA GLY A 324 19.10 -9.95 0.70
C GLY A 324 19.46 -8.48 0.95
N GLY A 325 18.49 -7.62 1.27
CA GLY A 325 18.76 -6.24 1.69
C GLY A 325 19.58 -5.40 0.70
N CYS A 326 19.46 -5.67 -0.60
CA CYS A 326 20.22 -4.97 -1.64
C CYS A 326 19.93 -3.47 -1.59
N SER A 327 20.98 -2.64 -1.65
CA SER A 327 20.87 -1.18 -1.53
C SER A 327 20.03 -0.51 -2.63
N PHE A 328 19.88 -1.17 -3.78
CA PHE A 328 19.06 -0.69 -4.91
C PHE A 328 17.60 -1.16 -4.84
N CYS A 329 17.25 -2.02 -3.90
CA CYS A 329 15.96 -2.68 -3.85
C CYS A 329 15.10 -2.14 -2.70
N THR A 330 13.87 -1.76 -2.99
CA THR A 330 12.93 -1.25 -1.99
C THR A 330 12.17 -2.35 -1.25
N ILE A 331 12.31 -3.63 -1.65
CA ILE A 331 11.57 -4.74 -1.05
C ILE A 331 11.93 -4.90 0.42
N SER A 332 13.19 -4.83 0.82
CA SER A 332 13.56 -4.92 2.23
C SER A 332 13.04 -3.74 3.05
N ALA A 333 13.06 -2.54 2.47
CA ALA A 333 12.56 -1.33 3.15
C ALA A 333 11.03 -1.27 3.27
N HIS A 334 10.31 -1.97 2.38
CA HIS A 334 8.84 -1.99 2.36
C HIS A 334 8.25 -3.27 2.97
N GLN A 335 8.69 -4.45 2.56
CA GLN A 335 8.19 -5.74 3.07
C GLN A 335 8.96 -6.25 4.31
N GLY A 336 10.13 -5.68 4.60
CA GLY A 336 11.03 -6.15 5.66
C GLY A 336 12.02 -7.21 5.16
N LYS A 337 13.07 -7.45 5.97
CA LYS A 337 14.08 -8.49 5.67
C LYS A 337 13.69 -9.89 6.13
N PHE A 338 12.74 -9.99 7.04
CA PHE A 338 12.28 -11.28 7.57
C PHE A 338 11.32 -11.95 6.59
N ILE A 339 11.59 -13.22 6.28
CA ILE A 339 10.74 -14.00 5.39
C ILE A 339 9.50 -14.50 6.15
N ALA A 340 8.33 -14.20 5.59
CA ALA A 340 7.06 -14.75 6.04
C ALA A 340 6.47 -15.60 4.90
N SER A 341 6.41 -16.91 5.10
CA SER A 341 5.98 -17.87 4.07
C SER A 341 4.52 -18.28 4.21
N ARG A 342 3.84 -18.41 3.08
CA ARG A 342 2.52 -19.05 2.98
C ARG A 342 2.61 -20.55 3.25
N SER A 343 1.48 -21.17 3.58
CA SER A 343 1.43 -22.63 3.62
C SER A 343 1.43 -23.22 2.21
N GLU A 344 2.03 -24.40 2.09
CA GLU A 344 1.97 -25.21 0.86
C GLU A 344 0.52 -25.45 0.41
N LYS A 345 -0.41 -25.65 1.36
CA LYS A 345 -1.83 -25.84 1.07
C LYS A 345 -2.45 -24.62 0.38
N SER A 346 -2.17 -23.40 0.85
CA SER A 346 -2.67 -22.17 0.22
C SER A 346 -2.05 -21.98 -1.17
N ILE A 347 -0.73 -22.20 -1.31
CA ILE A 347 -0.03 -22.12 -2.60
C ILE A 347 -0.65 -23.10 -3.62
N LEU A 348 -0.80 -24.37 -3.25
CA LEU A 348 -1.38 -25.39 -4.13
C LEU A 348 -2.86 -25.12 -4.47
N LYS A 349 -3.61 -24.52 -3.54
CA LYS A 349 -4.99 -24.08 -3.81
C LYS A 349 -5.02 -23.00 -4.89
N GLU A 350 -4.15 -21.99 -4.80
CA GLU A 350 -4.05 -20.94 -5.81
C GLU A 350 -3.55 -21.46 -7.16
N VAL A 351 -2.52 -22.31 -7.17
CA VAL A 351 -2.03 -22.95 -8.41
C VAL A 351 -3.15 -23.73 -9.10
N ARG A 352 -3.95 -24.51 -8.35
CA ARG A 352 -5.11 -25.23 -8.91
C ARG A 352 -6.17 -24.29 -9.48
N ALA A 353 -6.41 -23.14 -8.85
CA ALA A 353 -7.34 -22.15 -9.40
C ALA A 353 -6.80 -21.55 -10.71
N ILE A 354 -5.50 -21.25 -10.78
CA ILE A 354 -4.85 -20.71 -11.98
C ILE A 354 -4.92 -21.69 -13.15
N THR A 355 -4.67 -22.99 -12.92
CA THR A 355 -4.70 -23.99 -14.00
C THR A 355 -6.10 -24.19 -14.61
N GLN A 356 -7.14 -23.83 -13.86
CA GLN A 356 -8.53 -23.86 -14.30
C GLN A 356 -8.97 -22.60 -15.08
N MET A 357 -8.16 -21.53 -15.07
CA MET A 357 -8.47 -20.32 -15.83
C MET A 357 -8.56 -20.62 -17.34
N PRO A 358 -9.49 -19.97 -18.08
CA PRO A 358 -9.65 -20.20 -19.52
C PRO A 358 -8.36 -19.98 -20.30
N ASP A 359 -7.66 -18.88 -20.02
CA ASP A 359 -6.49 -18.42 -20.77
C ASP A 359 -5.16 -19.04 -20.29
N PHE A 360 -5.21 -20.01 -19.37
CA PHE A 360 -4.00 -20.60 -18.79
C PHE A 360 -3.15 -21.30 -19.87
N LYS A 361 -1.89 -20.86 -20.00
CA LYS A 361 -0.96 -21.28 -21.06
C LYS A 361 -0.26 -22.62 -20.82
N GLY A 362 -0.54 -23.30 -19.71
CA GLY A 362 0.11 -24.57 -19.34
C GLY A 362 1.36 -24.43 -18.46
N TYR A 363 1.77 -23.20 -18.11
CA TYR A 363 2.88 -22.94 -17.21
C TYR A 363 2.57 -21.76 -16.27
N ILE A 364 3.15 -21.81 -15.06
CA ILE A 364 3.16 -20.69 -14.11
C ILE A 364 4.25 -19.72 -14.56
N SER A 365 3.91 -18.45 -14.74
CA SER A 365 4.83 -17.46 -15.31
C SER A 365 5.91 -17.01 -14.33
N ASP A 366 5.58 -16.99 -13.04
CA ASP A 366 6.49 -16.61 -11.97
C ASP A 366 6.07 -17.25 -10.64
N LEU A 367 7.07 -17.64 -9.85
CA LEU A 367 6.90 -18.07 -8.47
C LEU A 367 7.55 -16.99 -7.58
N GLY A 368 6.73 -16.04 -7.16
CA GLY A 368 7.16 -14.82 -6.49
C GLY A 368 7.93 -15.12 -5.19
N ALA A 369 9.21 -14.77 -5.22
CA ALA A 369 10.20 -14.75 -4.14
C ALA A 369 11.43 -13.95 -4.60
N PRO A 370 12.05 -13.06 -3.80
CA PRO A 370 13.39 -12.54 -4.10
C PRO A 370 14.42 -13.69 -4.14
N ALA A 371 14.80 -14.06 -5.36
CA ALA A 371 15.80 -15.05 -5.77
C ALA A 371 15.59 -16.52 -5.30
N PRO A 372 16.02 -17.53 -6.09
CA PRO A 372 15.47 -18.89 -6.06
C PRO A 372 15.95 -19.84 -4.93
N THR A 373 16.73 -19.38 -3.95
CA THR A 373 17.57 -20.30 -3.14
C THR A 373 17.05 -20.71 -1.77
N CYS A 374 15.85 -20.32 -1.33
CA CYS A 374 15.48 -20.56 0.08
C CYS A 374 14.14 -21.30 0.23
N ILE A 375 14.21 -22.61 0.00
CA ILE A 375 13.30 -23.59 0.59
C ILE A 375 13.38 -23.46 2.12
N ARG A 376 12.24 -23.57 2.80
CA ARG A 376 12.12 -23.61 4.25
C ARG A 376 13.01 -24.72 4.83
N TRP A 377 14.21 -24.38 5.31
CA TRP A 377 15.02 -25.27 6.13
C TRP A 377 14.34 -25.38 7.51
N ARG A 378 13.41 -26.32 7.66
CA ARG A 378 13.06 -26.81 8.99
C ARG A 378 14.26 -27.61 9.48
N VAL A 379 15.05 -27.02 10.38
CA VAL A 379 15.92 -27.83 11.25
C VAL A 379 14.97 -28.73 12.04
N LYS A 380 14.92 -30.00 11.68
CA LYS A 380 14.34 -31.02 12.55
C LYS A 380 15.29 -31.11 13.74
N THR A 381 14.89 -30.52 14.87
CA THR A 381 15.45 -30.85 16.18
C THR A 381 15.04 -32.25 16.57
#